data_AF-A0A8B5XH58-F1
#
_entry.id   AF-A0A8B5XH58-F1
#
_cell.length_a   1.000
_cell.length_b   1.000
_cell.length_c   1.000
_cell.angle_alpha   90.00
_cell.angle_beta   90.00
_cell.angle_gamma   90.00
#
_symmetry.space_group_name_H-M   'P 1'
#
loop_
_entity.id
_entity.type
_entity.pdbx_description
1 polymer ?
#
loop_
_entity_poly.entity_id
_entity_poly.type
_entity_poly.pdbx_seq_one_letter_code
_entity_poly.pdbx_strand_id
1 'polypeptide(L)'
;MSLPKIPTLSALTWVETRDILQLRPVGLLPIGAIEAHGPHLPLDTDVIIARAMAAAGGSAIRQSGIPALILPAVQYSVSFAGACFPGTMPVSSAALGAYLDDILRFHASQGYRAICICNAHLEPAHVDVVSRVATTATTHAGIPVIFPDQRQEPWASRLGDEFAAGSRHAGKYETSIVLAASPDSVRHTEMEELQPVWIDLPEALKAGARDFAEAGADQGYFGDPAAASEDHGLALLEILGEMIRERTMQALVSSGK
;
A
#
# COMPACT_ATOMS: atom_id res chain seq x y z
N MET A 1 -14.55 16.52 -6.22
CA MET A 1 -14.45 16.32 -7.68
C MET A 1 -13.86 14.92 -7.87
N SER A 2 -14.62 13.92 -8.33
CA SER A 2 -14.11 12.53 -8.35
C SER A 2 -12.95 12.41 -9.35
N LEU A 3 -11.82 11.86 -8.91
CA LEU A 3 -10.64 11.65 -9.76
C LEU A 3 -11.02 10.89 -11.04
N PRO A 4 -10.45 11.23 -12.22
CA PRO A 4 -10.67 10.46 -13.44
C PRO A 4 -10.21 9.00 -13.23
N LYS A 5 -11.11 8.05 -13.47
CA LYS A 5 -10.85 6.63 -13.20
C LYS A 5 -9.71 6.11 -14.11
N ILE A 6 -8.70 5.51 -13.51
CA ILE A 6 -7.63 4.78 -14.20
C ILE A 6 -8.17 3.41 -14.61
N PRO A 7 -7.87 2.88 -15.82
CA PRO A 7 -8.26 1.53 -16.16
C PRO A 7 -7.67 0.53 -15.16
N THR A 8 -8.41 -0.53 -14.87
CA THR A 8 -8.01 -1.62 -13.99
C THR A 8 -7.95 -2.90 -14.82
N LEU A 9 -6.83 -3.62 -14.78
CA LEU A 9 -6.59 -4.79 -15.62
C LEU A 9 -7.68 -5.86 -15.48
N SER A 10 -8.15 -6.14 -14.26
CA SER A 10 -9.20 -7.13 -13.99
C SER A 10 -10.59 -6.75 -14.53
N ALA A 11 -10.78 -5.51 -14.96
CA ALA A 11 -12.02 -5.03 -15.57
C ALA A 11 -11.97 -5.01 -17.11
N LEU A 12 -10.82 -5.35 -17.71
CA LEU A 12 -10.61 -5.36 -19.15
C LEU A 12 -10.71 -6.79 -19.69
N THR A 13 -11.19 -6.91 -20.92
CA THR A 13 -10.98 -8.11 -21.73
C THR A 13 -9.51 -8.23 -22.14
N TRP A 14 -9.07 -9.42 -22.52
CA TRP A 14 -7.71 -9.61 -23.01
C TRP A 14 -7.41 -8.81 -24.29
N VAL A 15 -8.44 -8.50 -25.10
CA VAL A 15 -8.32 -7.68 -26.32
C VAL A 15 -8.05 -6.21 -25.96
N GLU A 16 -8.81 -5.65 -25.02
CA GLU A 16 -8.57 -4.29 -24.52
C GLU A 16 -7.22 -4.18 -23.79
N THR A 17 -6.84 -5.25 -23.09
CA THR A 17 -5.53 -5.35 -22.43
C THR A 17 -4.40 -5.31 -23.44
N ARG A 18 -4.48 -6.10 -24.53
CA ARG A 18 -3.51 -6.07 -25.63
C ARG A 18 -3.33 -4.64 -26.15
N ASP A 19 -4.42 -3.93 -26.38
CA ASP A 19 -4.40 -2.58 -26.97
C ASP A 19 -3.80 -1.54 -26.01
N ILE A 20 -4.15 -1.57 -24.73
CA ILE A 20 -3.56 -0.69 -23.71
C ILE A 20 -2.07 -0.95 -23.53
N LEU A 21 -1.64 -2.21 -23.56
CA LEU A 21 -0.22 -2.57 -23.40
C LEU A 21 0.65 -2.04 -24.56
N GLN A 22 0.09 -1.83 -25.76
CA GLN A 22 0.83 -1.15 -26.86
C GLN A 22 1.22 0.28 -26.51
N LEU A 23 0.49 0.93 -25.60
CA LEU A 23 0.81 2.29 -25.12
C LEU A 23 1.96 2.29 -24.09
N ARG A 24 2.46 1.11 -23.71
CA ARG A 24 3.47 0.91 -22.67
C ARG A 24 3.14 1.65 -21.37
N PRO A 25 2.05 1.27 -20.67
CA PRO A 25 1.66 1.93 -19.43
C PRO A 25 2.65 1.62 -18.30
N VAL A 26 2.62 2.44 -17.25
CA VAL A 26 3.12 2.04 -15.93
C VAL A 26 2.06 1.16 -15.27
N GLY A 27 2.45 -0.05 -14.89
CA GLY A 27 1.61 -0.95 -14.11
C GLY A 27 1.70 -0.57 -12.63
N LEU A 28 0.55 -0.41 -11.96
CA LEU A 28 0.49 -0.07 -10.53
C LEU A 28 -0.02 -1.30 -9.80
N LEU A 29 0.82 -1.95 -8.99
CA LEU A 29 0.50 -3.18 -8.28
C LEU A 29 0.12 -2.86 -6.82
N PRO A 30 -1.17 -2.88 -6.45
CA PRO A 30 -1.57 -2.71 -5.07
C PRO A 30 -1.17 -3.95 -4.25
N ILE A 31 -0.54 -3.74 -3.10
CA ILE A 31 -0.22 -4.80 -2.14
C ILE A 31 -0.71 -4.38 -0.76
N GLY A 32 -1.60 -5.18 -0.18
CA GLY A 32 -2.09 -5.01 1.18
C GLY A 32 -1.99 -6.31 1.99
N ALA A 33 -2.81 -6.42 3.03
CA ALA A 33 -2.99 -7.59 3.87
C ALA A 33 -4.47 -7.77 4.23
N ILE A 34 -4.80 -8.97 4.74
CA ILE A 34 -6.02 -9.22 5.49
C ILE A 34 -5.62 -9.28 6.96
N GLU A 35 -5.89 -8.20 7.71
CA GLU A 35 -5.36 -7.97 9.06
C GLU A 35 -6.34 -7.15 9.91
N ALA A 36 -6.40 -7.43 11.20
CA ALA A 36 -7.19 -6.64 12.15
C ALA A 36 -6.70 -5.19 12.26
N HIS A 37 -7.62 -4.24 12.12
CA HIS A 37 -7.37 -2.79 12.12
C HIS A 37 -8.34 -2.07 13.07
N GLY A 38 -8.19 -2.34 14.37
CA GLY A 38 -9.11 -1.83 15.37
C GLY A 38 -10.52 -2.46 15.29
N PRO A 39 -11.44 -2.01 16.14
CA PRO A 39 -12.86 -2.37 16.03
C PRO A 39 -13.59 -1.62 14.90
N HIS A 40 -12.98 -0.57 14.33
CA HIS A 40 -13.66 0.37 13.44
C HIS A 40 -13.37 0.20 11.95
N LEU A 41 -12.23 -0.38 11.56
CA LEU A 41 -11.88 -0.58 10.15
C LEU A 41 -12.07 -2.05 9.72
N PRO A 42 -12.32 -2.29 8.42
CA PRO A 42 -12.47 -3.66 7.91
C PRO A 42 -11.13 -4.40 7.85
N LEU A 43 -11.19 -5.74 7.77
CA LEU A 43 -10.00 -6.58 7.66
C LEU A 43 -9.18 -6.34 6.38
N ASP A 44 -9.76 -5.77 5.33
CA ASP A 44 -9.10 -5.46 4.06
C ASP A 44 -8.64 -4.00 3.95
N THR A 45 -8.49 -3.31 5.09
CA THR A 45 -8.02 -1.91 5.17
C THR A 45 -6.79 -1.64 4.30
N ASP A 46 -5.76 -2.46 4.44
CA ASP A 46 -4.54 -2.35 3.65
C ASP A 46 -4.81 -2.47 2.14
N VAL A 47 -5.74 -3.34 1.73
CA VAL A 47 -6.11 -3.51 0.31
C VAL A 47 -6.86 -2.28 -0.20
N ILE A 48 -7.75 -1.70 0.61
CA ILE A 48 -8.46 -0.46 0.29
C ILE A 48 -7.46 0.69 0.08
N ILE A 49 -6.55 0.87 1.04
CA ILE A 49 -5.52 1.91 1.00
C ILE A 49 -4.60 1.71 -0.20
N ALA A 50 -4.09 0.51 -0.43
CA ALA A 50 -3.20 0.21 -1.56
C ALA A 50 -3.85 0.52 -2.92
N ARG A 51 -5.14 0.22 -3.08
CA ARG A 51 -5.89 0.53 -4.30
C ARG A 51 -6.12 2.03 -4.48
N ALA A 52 -6.43 2.74 -3.40
CA ALA A 52 -6.57 4.20 -3.41
C ALA A 52 -5.24 4.89 -3.75
N MET A 53 -4.14 4.43 -3.16
CA MET A 53 -2.77 4.87 -3.50
C MET A 53 -2.45 4.63 -4.97
N ALA A 54 -2.77 3.45 -5.51
CA ALA A 54 -2.59 3.15 -6.93
C ALA A 54 -3.41 4.09 -7.83
N ALA A 55 -4.65 4.41 -7.47
CA ALA A 55 -5.47 5.35 -8.23
C ALA A 55 -4.91 6.78 -8.21
N ALA A 56 -4.46 7.27 -7.04
CA ALA A 56 -3.83 8.57 -6.89
C ALA A 56 -2.51 8.64 -7.68
N GLY A 57 -1.63 7.66 -7.51
CA GLY A 57 -0.36 7.56 -8.22
C GLY A 57 -0.53 7.45 -9.74
N GLY A 58 -1.50 6.65 -10.20
CA GLY A 58 -1.82 6.55 -11.63
C GLY A 58 -2.34 7.84 -12.22
N SER A 59 -3.12 8.61 -11.45
CA SER A 59 -3.59 9.94 -11.88
C SER A 59 -2.42 10.91 -12.00
N ALA A 60 -1.52 10.93 -11.01
CA ALA A 60 -0.33 11.77 -11.00
C ALA A 60 0.65 11.41 -12.14
N ILE A 61 0.84 10.12 -12.44
CA ILE A 61 1.66 9.65 -13.57
C ILE A 61 1.05 10.09 -14.91
N ARG A 62 -0.27 10.00 -15.09
CA ARG A 62 -0.95 10.42 -16.32
C ARG A 62 -0.81 11.91 -16.60
N GLN A 63 -0.73 12.75 -15.57
CA GLN A 63 -0.43 14.18 -15.72
C GLN A 63 0.96 14.42 -16.34
N SER A 64 1.88 13.47 -16.20
CA SER A 64 3.20 13.48 -16.85
C SER A 64 3.18 12.91 -18.29
N GLY A 65 2.00 12.66 -18.86
CA GLY A 65 1.84 12.15 -20.23
C GLY A 65 2.11 10.66 -20.41
N ILE A 66 2.22 9.89 -19.31
CA ILE A 66 2.48 8.45 -19.35
C ILE A 66 1.19 7.68 -19.02
N PRO A 67 0.77 6.71 -19.85
CA PRO A 67 -0.38 5.87 -19.52
C PRO A 67 -0.15 5.08 -18.23
N ALA A 68 -1.21 4.84 -17.45
CA ALA A 68 -1.17 4.05 -16.23
C ALA A 68 -2.26 2.98 -16.23
N LEU A 69 -1.98 1.83 -15.63
CA LEU A 69 -2.91 0.70 -15.52
C LEU A 69 -2.80 0.09 -14.12
N ILE A 70 -3.92 0.04 -13.39
CA ILE A 70 -3.97 -0.60 -12.07
C ILE A 70 -4.04 -2.12 -12.26
N LEU A 71 -3.12 -2.84 -11.63
CA LEU A 71 -3.05 -4.31 -11.64
C LEU A 71 -3.95 -4.89 -10.52
N PRO A 72 -4.31 -6.19 -10.59
CA PRO A 72 -5.05 -6.85 -9.52
C PRO A 72 -4.28 -6.76 -8.19
N ALA A 73 -5.00 -6.46 -7.11
CA ALA A 73 -4.38 -6.32 -5.80
C ALA A 73 -3.90 -7.66 -5.24
N VAL A 74 -2.75 -7.65 -4.57
CA VAL A 74 -2.31 -8.74 -3.69
C VAL A 74 -2.94 -8.52 -2.33
N GLN A 75 -3.83 -9.43 -1.92
CA GLN A 75 -4.65 -9.29 -0.71
C GLN A 75 -4.06 -9.98 0.52
N TYR A 76 -3.47 -11.16 0.32
CA TYR A 76 -2.86 -11.93 1.40
C TYR A 76 -1.35 -11.75 1.38
N SER A 77 -0.79 -11.40 2.54
CA SER A 77 0.62 -11.07 2.68
C SER A 77 1.15 -11.50 4.06
N VAL A 78 2.40 -11.15 4.37
CA VAL A 78 3.01 -11.42 5.67
C VAL A 78 2.36 -10.48 6.68
N SER A 79 1.66 -11.01 7.68
CA SER A 79 0.92 -10.24 8.70
C SER A 79 0.88 -11.05 10.01
N PHE A 80 2.04 -11.57 10.43
CA PHE A 80 2.10 -12.41 11.62
C PHE A 80 1.99 -11.58 12.91
N ALA A 81 2.34 -10.30 12.87
CA ALA A 81 2.20 -9.42 14.03
C ALA A 81 0.74 -9.22 14.44
N GLY A 82 -0.19 -9.22 13.48
CA GLY A 82 -1.64 -9.17 13.73
C GLY A 82 -2.32 -10.53 13.92
N ALA A 83 -1.60 -11.65 13.87
CA ALA A 83 -2.18 -13.00 13.82
C ALA A 83 -2.89 -13.44 15.11
N CYS A 84 -2.68 -12.72 16.22
CA CYS A 84 -3.41 -12.93 17.47
C CYS A 84 -4.89 -12.53 17.36
N PHE A 85 -5.27 -11.72 16.36
CA PHE A 85 -6.65 -11.27 16.16
C PHE A 85 -7.43 -12.16 15.18
N PRO A 86 -8.71 -12.47 15.48
CA PRO A 86 -9.56 -13.24 14.58
C PRO A 86 -9.71 -12.58 13.21
N GLY A 87 -9.55 -13.38 12.15
CA GLY A 87 -9.72 -12.91 10.77
C GLY A 87 -8.45 -12.42 10.10
N THR A 88 -7.37 -12.14 10.84
CA THR A 88 -6.04 -11.93 10.27
C THR A 88 -5.56 -13.21 9.59
N MET A 89 -5.13 -13.12 8.34
CA MET A 89 -4.78 -14.28 7.50
C MET A 89 -3.36 -14.16 6.94
N PRO A 90 -2.32 -14.43 7.75
CA PRO A 90 -0.94 -14.25 7.33
C PRO A 90 -0.49 -15.35 6.36
N VAL A 91 0.40 -14.98 5.46
CA VAL A 91 1.12 -15.87 4.53
C VAL A 91 2.61 -15.79 4.84
N SER A 92 3.34 -16.89 4.67
CA SER A 92 4.79 -16.90 4.92
C SER A 92 5.55 -16.00 3.93
N SER A 93 6.66 -15.42 4.40
CA SER A 93 7.57 -14.62 3.57
C SER A 93 8.07 -15.36 2.32
N ALA A 94 8.25 -16.68 2.43
CA ALA A 94 8.66 -17.52 1.30
C ALA A 94 7.55 -17.66 0.25
N ALA A 95 6.31 -17.92 0.68
CA ALA A 95 5.18 -18.03 -0.23
C ALA A 95 4.84 -16.69 -0.90
N LEU A 96 4.83 -15.59 -0.13
CA LEU A 96 4.65 -14.24 -0.69
C LEU A 96 5.77 -13.92 -1.70
N GLY A 97 7.02 -14.19 -1.34
CA GLY A 97 8.16 -13.91 -2.22
C GLY A 97 8.08 -14.65 -3.55
N ALA A 98 7.76 -15.95 -3.53
CA ALA A 98 7.58 -16.76 -4.74
C ALA A 98 6.42 -16.26 -5.60
N TYR A 99 5.27 -15.96 -4.97
CA TYR A 99 4.11 -15.42 -5.67
C TYR A 99 4.40 -14.07 -6.33
N LEU A 100 5.04 -13.15 -5.62
CA LEU A 100 5.41 -11.84 -6.16
C LEU A 100 6.41 -11.95 -7.31
N ASP A 101 7.39 -12.87 -7.25
CA ASP A 101 8.33 -13.10 -8.34
C ASP A 101 7.61 -13.53 -9.62
N ASP A 102 6.69 -14.50 -9.54
CA ASP A 102 5.92 -14.98 -10.69
C ASP A 102 5.11 -13.86 -11.33
N ILE A 103 4.30 -13.13 -10.54
CA ILE A 103 3.43 -12.08 -11.12
C ILE A 103 4.25 -10.94 -11.72
N LEU A 104 5.34 -10.51 -11.06
CA LEU A 104 6.17 -9.40 -11.55
C LEU A 104 6.92 -9.79 -12.82
N ARG A 105 7.45 -11.02 -12.89
CA ARG A 105 8.10 -11.58 -14.08
C ARG A 105 7.14 -11.61 -15.26
N PHE A 106 5.93 -12.14 -15.06
CA PHE A 106 4.96 -12.21 -16.15
C PHE A 106 4.49 -10.82 -16.55
N HIS A 107 4.15 -9.93 -15.62
CA HIS A 107 3.81 -8.55 -15.97
C HIS A 107 4.93 -7.88 -16.76
N ALA A 108 6.18 -7.97 -16.33
CA ALA A 108 7.31 -7.36 -17.04
C ALA A 108 7.42 -7.80 -18.51
N SER A 109 7.06 -9.05 -18.82
CA SER A 109 7.08 -9.59 -20.17
C SER A 109 5.98 -9.06 -21.11
N GLN A 110 4.94 -8.39 -20.60
CA GLN A 110 3.74 -8.03 -21.35
C GLN A 110 3.77 -6.64 -22.02
N GLY A 111 4.89 -5.91 -21.91
CA GLY A 111 5.05 -4.61 -22.58
C GLY A 111 4.78 -3.37 -21.72
N TYR A 112 4.79 -3.51 -20.39
CA TYR A 112 4.78 -2.36 -19.49
C TYR A 112 6.04 -1.50 -19.64
N ARG A 113 5.94 -0.23 -19.32
CA ARG A 113 7.09 0.69 -19.25
C ARG A 113 7.86 0.53 -17.95
N ALA A 114 7.13 0.33 -16.85
CA ALA A 114 7.64 0.00 -15.52
C ALA A 114 6.48 -0.61 -14.72
N ILE A 115 6.82 -1.26 -13.60
CA ILE A 115 5.84 -1.68 -12.59
C ILE A 115 6.17 -0.92 -11.30
N CYS A 116 5.18 -0.29 -10.69
CA CYS A 116 5.32 0.40 -9.41
C CYS A 116 4.41 -0.26 -8.38
N ILE A 117 4.99 -0.68 -7.27
CA ILE A 117 4.29 -1.33 -6.17
C ILE A 117 3.66 -0.25 -5.28
N CYS A 118 2.37 -0.37 -5.03
CA CYS A 118 1.60 0.51 -4.13
C CYS A 118 1.31 -0.26 -2.85
N ASN A 119 2.25 -0.23 -1.91
CA ASN A 119 2.20 -1.01 -0.68
C ASN A 119 1.53 -0.21 0.46
N ALA A 120 0.53 -0.80 1.11
CA ALA A 120 -0.09 -0.21 2.29
C ALA A 120 0.34 -0.90 3.60
N HIS A 121 0.68 -2.18 3.56
CA HIS A 121 1.00 -2.96 4.75
C HIS A 121 2.46 -2.76 5.21
N LEU A 122 2.70 -2.50 6.50
CA LEU A 122 3.99 -1.98 6.99
C LEU A 122 4.79 -2.93 7.90
N GLU A 123 4.35 -4.17 8.12
CA GLU A 123 5.10 -5.13 8.91
C GLU A 123 6.55 -5.27 8.37
N PRO A 124 7.60 -5.20 9.20
CA PRO A 124 8.98 -5.23 8.73
C PRO A 124 9.29 -6.44 7.84
N ALA A 125 8.85 -7.64 8.23
CA ALA A 125 9.08 -8.87 7.47
C ALA A 125 8.37 -8.86 6.10
N HIS A 126 7.21 -8.23 5.99
CA HIS A 126 6.52 -8.00 4.72
C HIS A 126 7.32 -7.06 3.82
N VAL A 127 7.69 -5.90 4.34
CA VAL A 127 8.40 -4.88 3.56
C VAL A 127 9.74 -5.40 3.05
N ASP A 128 10.46 -6.16 3.87
CA ASP A 128 11.73 -6.80 3.47
C ASP A 128 11.55 -7.77 2.31
N VAL A 129 10.46 -8.54 2.29
CA VAL A 129 10.13 -9.44 1.17
C VAL A 129 9.82 -8.65 -0.09
N VAL A 130 8.93 -7.66 -0.01
CA VAL A 130 8.50 -6.84 -1.15
C VAL A 130 9.69 -6.09 -1.75
N SER A 131 10.52 -5.46 -0.92
CA SER A 131 11.72 -4.72 -1.35
C SER A 131 12.74 -5.63 -2.06
N ARG A 132 13.01 -6.80 -1.49
CA ARG A 132 13.94 -7.79 -2.09
C ARG A 132 13.43 -8.29 -3.43
N VAL A 133 12.14 -8.61 -3.53
CA VAL A 133 11.55 -9.10 -4.78
C VAL A 133 11.53 -8.00 -5.83
N ALA A 134 11.17 -6.76 -5.49
CA ALA A 134 11.21 -5.63 -6.43
C ALA A 134 12.62 -5.40 -7.01
N THR A 135 13.64 -5.48 -6.14
CA THR A 135 15.06 -5.39 -6.56
C THR A 135 15.43 -6.52 -7.52
N THR A 136 15.11 -7.75 -7.16
CA THR A 136 15.41 -8.95 -7.97
C THR A 136 14.69 -8.90 -9.32
N ALA A 137 13.42 -8.49 -9.32
CA ALA A 137 12.61 -8.36 -10.53
C ALA A 137 13.19 -7.28 -11.46
N THR A 138 13.61 -6.13 -10.94
CA THR A 138 14.26 -5.08 -11.75
C THR A 138 15.49 -5.60 -12.49
N THR A 139 16.33 -6.42 -11.84
CA THR A 139 17.54 -6.99 -12.46
C THR A 139 17.22 -7.93 -13.63
N HIS A 140 16.13 -8.70 -13.57
CA HIS A 140 15.82 -9.72 -14.57
C HIS A 140 14.75 -9.31 -15.59
N ALA A 141 13.90 -8.33 -15.27
CA ALA A 141 12.72 -7.94 -16.05
C ALA A 141 13.05 -7.10 -17.30
N GLY A 142 14.20 -6.42 -17.33
CA GLY A 142 14.52 -5.45 -18.38
C GLY A 142 13.67 -4.17 -18.34
N ILE A 143 12.83 -4.01 -17.31
CA ILE A 143 12.09 -2.78 -16.99
C ILE A 143 12.22 -2.49 -15.49
N PRO A 144 12.04 -1.23 -15.05
CA PRO A 144 12.03 -0.91 -13.63
C PRO A 144 10.87 -1.58 -12.89
N VAL A 145 11.18 -2.18 -11.74
CA VAL A 145 10.19 -2.56 -10.72
C VAL A 145 10.46 -1.72 -9.47
N ILE A 146 9.57 -0.77 -9.23
CA ILE A 146 9.74 0.29 -8.23
C ILE A 146 8.98 -0.07 -6.97
N PHE A 147 9.63 0.07 -5.81
CA PHE A 147 9.00 -0.01 -4.50
C PHE A 147 9.23 1.31 -3.75
N PRO A 148 8.28 2.27 -3.82
CA PRO A 148 8.30 3.46 -3.00
C PRO A 148 8.03 3.09 -1.54
N ASP A 149 8.97 3.38 -0.65
CA ASP A 149 8.82 3.14 0.80
C ASP A 149 8.42 4.44 1.50
N GLN A 150 7.13 4.56 1.86
CA GLN A 150 6.57 5.73 2.54
C GLN A 150 7.15 5.99 3.94
N ARG A 151 7.84 5.01 4.53
CA ARG A 151 8.49 5.15 5.85
C ARG A 151 9.78 5.95 5.79
N GLN A 152 10.28 6.25 4.59
CA GLN A 152 11.52 7.00 4.38
C GLN A 152 11.25 8.49 4.18
N GLU A 153 12.19 9.32 4.63
CA GLU A 153 12.15 10.76 4.35
C GLU A 153 12.28 11.06 2.84
N PRO A 154 11.61 12.11 2.33
CA PRO A 154 10.81 13.10 3.05
C PRO A 154 9.35 12.67 3.33
N TRP A 155 8.96 11.44 2.97
CA TRP A 155 7.56 11.03 2.93
C TRP A 155 6.98 10.78 4.31
N ALA A 156 7.73 10.13 5.20
CA ALA A 156 7.27 9.85 6.56
C ALA A 156 6.82 11.12 7.29
N SER A 157 7.66 12.17 7.28
CA SER A 157 7.30 13.48 7.85
C SER A 157 6.10 14.14 7.16
N ARG A 158 5.95 13.99 5.84
CA ARG A 158 4.80 14.56 5.11
C ARG A 158 3.48 13.87 5.42
N LEU A 159 3.52 12.60 5.81
CA LEU A 159 2.33 11.82 6.21
C LEU A 159 1.88 12.10 7.64
N GLY A 160 2.61 12.95 8.38
CA GLY A 160 2.24 13.46 9.69
C GLY A 160 3.06 12.86 10.84
N ASP A 161 3.05 13.56 11.98
CA ASP A 161 3.89 13.24 13.14
C ASP A 161 3.62 11.84 13.71
N GLU A 162 2.34 11.44 13.77
CA GLU A 162 1.91 10.09 14.20
C GLU A 162 2.55 9.01 13.31
N PHE A 163 2.52 9.20 11.99
CA PHE A 163 3.12 8.28 11.05
C PHE A 163 4.65 8.26 11.19
N ALA A 164 5.28 9.44 11.29
CA ALA A 164 6.74 9.54 11.46
C ALA A 164 7.23 8.85 12.75
N ALA A 165 6.46 8.95 13.84
CA ALA A 165 6.76 8.35 15.14
C ALA A 165 6.59 6.82 15.21
N GLY A 166 6.03 6.18 14.16
CA GLY A 166 5.88 4.72 14.11
C GLY A 166 4.50 4.21 14.50
N SER A 167 3.60 5.06 14.99
CA SER A 167 2.20 4.70 15.26
C SER A 167 1.39 4.73 13.97
N ARG A 168 1.49 3.66 13.19
CA ARG A 168 1.03 3.62 11.78
C ARG A 168 -0.16 2.70 11.54
N HIS A 169 -0.77 2.12 12.57
CA HIS A 169 -1.73 1.01 12.41
C HIS A 169 -3.11 1.36 12.94
N ALA A 170 -4.08 1.40 12.04
CA ALA A 170 -5.47 1.78 12.25
C ALA A 170 -5.67 3.10 13.02
N GLY A 171 -4.63 3.96 13.04
CA GLY A 171 -4.65 5.29 13.62
C GLY A 171 -5.26 6.33 12.68
N LYS A 172 -4.88 7.60 12.88
CA LYS A 172 -5.41 8.72 12.09
C LYS A 172 -5.09 8.56 10.60
N TYR A 173 -3.88 8.12 10.26
CA TYR A 173 -3.40 7.96 8.88
C TYR A 173 -4.29 7.02 8.06
N GLU A 174 -4.44 5.78 8.51
CA GLU A 174 -5.19 4.75 7.77
C GLU A 174 -6.70 5.02 7.79
N THR A 175 -7.23 5.38 8.97
CA THR A 175 -8.64 5.68 9.13
C THR A 175 -9.07 6.84 8.23
N SER A 176 -8.26 7.89 8.11
CA SER A 176 -8.55 9.03 7.22
C SER A 176 -8.60 8.57 5.75
N ILE A 177 -7.65 7.74 5.31
CA ILE A 177 -7.63 7.23 3.93
C ILE A 177 -8.83 6.33 3.65
N VAL A 178 -9.21 5.45 4.59
CA VAL A 178 -10.38 4.57 4.42
C VAL A 178 -11.68 5.39 4.40
N LEU A 179 -11.81 6.43 5.23
CA LEU A 179 -12.94 7.37 5.16
C LEU A 179 -13.06 7.99 3.76
N ALA A 180 -11.95 8.37 3.13
CA ALA A 180 -11.95 8.93 1.78
C ALA A 180 -12.20 7.89 0.67
N ALA A 181 -11.73 6.66 0.84
CA ALA A 181 -11.78 5.63 -0.21
C ALA A 181 -13.01 4.72 -0.14
N SER A 182 -13.51 4.46 1.06
CA SER A 182 -14.61 3.53 1.34
C SER A 182 -15.30 3.88 2.67
N PRO A 183 -15.98 5.05 2.76
CA PRO A 183 -16.57 5.55 4.01
C PRO A 183 -17.58 4.58 4.63
N ASP A 184 -18.33 3.84 3.81
CA ASP A 184 -19.33 2.86 4.26
C ASP A 184 -18.70 1.62 4.93
N SER A 185 -17.39 1.40 4.77
CA SER A 185 -16.68 0.30 5.40
C SER A 185 -16.28 0.60 6.85
N VAL A 186 -16.25 1.87 7.24
CA VAL A 186 -15.87 2.34 8.58
C VAL A 186 -17.05 2.18 9.54
N ARG A 187 -16.78 1.70 10.75
CA ARG A 187 -17.74 1.70 11.85
C ARG A 187 -17.59 3.01 12.63
N HIS A 188 -18.34 4.02 12.20
CA HIS A 188 -18.20 5.41 12.67
C HIS A 188 -18.40 5.55 14.17
N THR A 189 -19.41 4.86 14.74
CA THR A 189 -19.67 4.92 16.19
C THR A 189 -18.49 4.38 17.00
N GLU A 190 -17.95 3.24 16.60
CA GLU A 190 -16.78 2.63 17.22
C GLU A 190 -15.56 3.54 17.07
N MET A 191 -15.32 4.09 15.87
CA MET A 191 -14.21 5.02 15.60
C MET A 191 -14.21 6.24 16.53
N GLU A 192 -15.37 6.87 16.72
CA GLU A 192 -15.53 8.09 17.52
C GLU A 192 -15.28 7.88 19.03
N GLU A 193 -15.48 6.65 19.52
CA GLU A 193 -15.31 6.31 20.94
C GLU A 193 -13.86 5.91 21.31
N LEU A 194 -13.05 5.52 20.32
CA LEU A 194 -11.67 5.06 20.54
C LEU A 194 -10.78 6.17 21.09
N GLN A 195 -9.98 5.81 22.10
CA GLN A 195 -8.98 6.70 22.68
C GLN A 195 -7.63 6.55 21.95
N PRO A 196 -6.78 7.59 21.91
CA PRO A 196 -5.46 7.46 21.31
C PRO A 196 -4.58 6.43 22.03
N VAL A 197 -3.88 5.58 21.27
CA VAL A 197 -2.92 4.58 21.78
C VAL A 197 -1.59 4.76 21.05
N TRP A 198 -0.52 5.07 21.77
CA TRP A 198 0.77 5.39 21.15
C TRP A 198 1.76 4.24 21.34
N ILE A 199 2.04 3.53 20.24
CA ILE A 199 2.98 2.40 20.21
C ILE A 199 3.91 2.57 19.02
N ASP A 200 5.21 2.41 19.26
CA ASP A 200 6.22 2.18 18.22
C ASP A 200 6.40 0.67 18.06
N LEU A 201 5.61 0.08 17.15
CA LEU A 201 5.62 -1.37 16.92
C LEU A 201 7.00 -1.89 16.51
N PRO A 202 7.73 -1.27 15.55
CA PRO A 202 9.10 -1.68 15.24
C PRO A 202 10.01 -1.79 16.46
N GLU A 203 9.92 -0.85 17.40
CA GLU A 203 10.74 -0.90 18.61
C GLU A 203 10.24 -1.96 19.61
N ALA A 204 8.92 -2.12 19.76
CA ALA A 204 8.35 -3.18 20.59
C ALA A 204 8.75 -4.60 20.11
N LEU A 205 8.73 -4.83 18.79
CA LEU A 205 9.16 -6.10 18.19
C LEU A 205 10.66 -6.35 18.44
N LYS A 206 11.50 -5.31 18.33
CA LYS A 206 12.94 -5.42 18.69
C LYS A 206 13.14 -5.71 20.18
N ALA A 207 12.26 -5.19 21.05
CA ALA A 207 12.27 -5.46 22.48
C ALA A 207 11.74 -6.86 22.86
N GLY A 208 11.23 -7.63 21.88
CA GLY A 208 10.85 -9.03 22.04
C GLY A 208 9.34 -9.30 22.03
N ALA A 209 8.50 -8.29 21.79
CA ALA A 209 7.08 -8.53 21.52
C ALA A 209 6.93 -9.37 20.25
N ARG A 210 6.00 -10.33 20.27
CA ARG A 210 5.76 -11.24 19.13
C ARG A 210 4.60 -10.82 18.25
N ASP A 211 3.65 -10.09 18.82
CA ASP A 211 2.43 -9.66 18.18
C ASP A 211 1.96 -8.31 18.75
N PHE A 212 0.88 -7.78 18.17
CA PHE A 212 0.26 -6.52 18.59
C PHE A 212 -0.20 -6.54 20.05
N ALA A 213 -0.77 -7.65 20.52
CA ALA A 213 -1.26 -7.76 21.90
C ALA A 213 -0.11 -7.65 22.91
N GLU A 214 1.01 -8.33 22.65
CA GLU A 214 2.24 -8.22 23.45
C GLU A 214 2.90 -6.84 23.36
N ALA A 215 2.73 -6.14 22.24
CA ALA A 215 3.16 -4.75 22.08
C ALA A 215 2.26 -3.73 22.80
N GLY A 216 1.13 -4.17 23.36
CA GLY A 216 0.18 -3.34 24.11
C GLY A 216 -1.03 -2.85 23.31
N ALA A 217 -1.20 -3.30 22.06
CA ALA A 217 -2.33 -2.96 21.20
C ALA A 217 -3.43 -4.03 21.32
N ASP A 218 -4.08 -4.10 22.48
CA ASP A 218 -5.11 -5.09 22.82
C ASP A 218 -6.38 -5.03 21.94
N GLN A 219 -6.65 -3.88 21.33
CA GLN A 219 -7.76 -3.67 20.39
C GLN A 219 -7.33 -3.71 18.92
N GLY A 220 -6.06 -4.02 18.61
CA GLY A 220 -5.58 -4.14 17.24
C GLY A 220 -5.42 -2.80 16.49
N TYR A 221 -5.21 -1.71 17.22
CA TYR A 221 -4.83 -0.39 16.67
C TYR A 221 -3.79 0.30 17.55
N PHE A 222 -3.04 1.22 16.97
CA PHE A 222 -2.19 2.17 17.67
C PHE A 222 -2.03 3.45 16.85
N GLY A 223 -2.64 4.52 17.37
CA GLY A 223 -2.72 5.85 16.82
C GLY A 223 -3.97 6.57 17.36
N ASP A 224 -4.41 7.62 16.67
CA ASP A 224 -5.61 8.40 17.03
C ASP A 224 -6.70 8.31 15.94
N PRO A 225 -7.48 7.20 15.92
CA PRO A 225 -8.53 7.01 14.91
C PRO A 225 -9.67 8.02 15.00
N ALA A 226 -10.03 8.50 16.20
CA ALA A 226 -11.10 9.47 16.40
C ALA A 226 -10.78 10.85 15.79
N ALA A 227 -9.49 11.17 15.62
CA ALA A 227 -9.04 12.39 14.95
C ALA A 227 -9.03 12.29 13.41
N ALA A 228 -9.44 11.17 12.82
CA ALA A 228 -9.45 10.97 11.38
C ALA A 228 -10.56 11.76 10.67
N SER A 229 -10.31 12.12 9.41
CA SER A 229 -11.33 12.75 8.56
C SER A 229 -11.11 12.41 7.09
N GLU A 230 -12.20 12.48 6.31
CA GLU A 230 -12.15 12.30 4.86
C GLU A 230 -11.21 13.30 4.18
N ASP A 231 -11.29 14.58 4.53
CA ASP A 231 -10.42 15.63 3.97
C ASP A 231 -8.95 15.35 4.21
N HIS A 232 -8.60 14.85 5.41
CA HIS A 232 -7.24 14.45 5.71
C HIS A 232 -6.81 13.25 4.87
N GLY A 233 -7.70 12.28 4.65
CA GLY A 233 -7.46 11.12 3.79
C GLY A 233 -7.18 11.49 2.35
N LEU A 234 -7.95 12.44 1.80
CA LEU A 234 -7.73 12.98 0.46
C LEU A 234 -6.37 13.66 0.34
N ALA A 235 -5.97 14.46 1.33
CA ALA A 235 -4.65 15.09 1.36
C ALA A 235 -3.50 14.06 1.44
N LEU A 236 -3.66 13.01 2.24
CA LEU A 236 -2.68 11.91 2.33
C LEU A 236 -2.54 11.18 0.99
N LEU A 237 -3.66 10.91 0.30
CA LEU A 237 -3.65 10.26 -1.02
C LEU A 237 -2.93 11.11 -2.09
N GLU A 238 -3.04 12.45 -2.02
CA GLU A 238 -2.26 13.33 -2.89
C GLU A 238 -0.75 13.19 -2.65
N ILE A 239 -0.33 13.15 -1.38
CA ILE A 239 1.09 12.96 -1.00
C ILE A 239 1.61 11.60 -1.49
N LEU A 240 0.85 10.53 -1.26
CA LEU A 240 1.23 9.18 -1.67
C LEU A 240 1.24 9.03 -3.21
N GLY A 241 0.29 9.67 -3.88
CA GLY A 241 0.24 9.71 -5.35
C GLY A 241 1.46 10.42 -5.94
N GLU A 242 1.88 11.54 -5.33
CA GLU A 242 3.08 12.27 -5.72
C GLU A 242 4.36 11.46 -5.47
N MET A 243 4.45 10.74 -4.34
CA MET A 243 5.55 9.80 -4.08
C MET A 243 5.67 8.75 -5.19
N ILE A 244 4.55 8.11 -5.53
CA ILE A 244 4.50 7.10 -6.60
C ILE A 244 4.97 7.70 -7.93
N ARG A 245 4.48 8.89 -8.27
CA ARG A 245 4.87 9.60 -9.50
C ARG A 245 6.37 9.90 -9.50
N GLU A 246 6.87 10.54 -8.46
CA GLU A 246 8.27 10.97 -8.36
C GLU A 246 9.23 9.78 -8.47
N ARG A 247 9.00 8.72 -7.68
CA ARG A 247 9.83 7.51 -7.73
C ARG A 247 9.78 6.81 -9.07
N THR A 248 8.60 6.78 -9.70
CA THR A 248 8.44 6.22 -11.06
C THR A 248 9.24 7.02 -12.08
N MET A 249 9.13 8.35 -12.08
CA MET A 249 9.86 9.20 -13.02
C MET A 249 11.38 9.11 -12.84
N GLN A 250 11.87 9.06 -11.59
CA GLN A 250 13.29 8.85 -11.26
C GLN A 250 13.83 7.53 -11.84
N ALA A 251 13.08 6.44 -11.70
CA ALA A 251 13.45 5.14 -12.24
C ALA A 251 13.46 5.13 -13.77
N LEU A 252 12.45 5.73 -14.42
CA LEU A 252 12.38 5.81 -15.88
C LEU A 252 13.53 6.61 -16.50
N VAL A 253 13.97 7.70 -15.85
CA VAL A 253 15.15 8.47 -16.30
C VAL A 253 16.43 7.66 -16.15
N SER A 254 16.56 6.90 -15.05
CA SER A 254 17.75 6.08 -14.78
C SER A 254 17.90 4.90 -15.75
N SER A 255 16.79 4.35 -16.23
CA SER A 255 16.77 3.20 -17.16
C SER A 255 16.78 3.59 -18.65
N GLY A 256 16.69 4.89 -18.97
CA GLY A 256 16.80 5.41 -20.33
C GLY A 256 18.23 5.74 -20.78
N LYS A 257 19.23 5.44 -19.95
CA LYS A 257 20.66 5.44 -20.29
C LYS A 257 21.10 4.03 -20.65
#